data_AF-A0A5M8P8S5-F1
#
_entry.id   AF-A0A5M8P8S5-F1
#
_cell.length_a   1.000
_cell.length_b   1.000
_cell.length_c   1.000
_cell.angle_alpha   90.00
_cell.angle_beta   90.00
_cell.angle_gamma   90.00
#
_symmetry.space_group_name_H-M   'P 1'
#
loop_
_entity.id
_entity.type
_entity.pdbx_description
1 polymer ?
#
loop_
_entity_poly.entity_id
_entity_poly.type
_entity_poly.pdbx_seq_one_letter_code
_entity_poly.pdbx_strand_id
1 'polypeptide(L)'
;MAGVGNEQYWPSHLLPANSTRWEICLADACAFSPVVHQSISALTRLKFIDRPISILPYLLDEYGLQVLIPYIPNLYDLLDKAVPWQRSRGTIAAVQTGLSWLGYAAEYRPTAPSRNWWNAYSLIFIQIPAPTDLERIEGIVSLSECLRSDFRRGAGTYDVPAFEGDETKIDNAILDSDSGIALRQTVWSFGRCHEYEHMLTEAEGVALGNWIEPNNTGIKWVDAHFFWSTAEYPWADYNESQRAQIMTQWFDRRQAWLCFRAGDIIIGYRACRACAAALNGAYNAFQSAFEPALQSSCVYIEAMTGFGDVQSSISTPADNIALIFSAKLAPSVPAGRLWLAPGELLEGVEIAKKPIEAVLRRSVREQIKIILKV
;
A
#
# COMPACT_ATOMS: atom_id res chain seq x y z
N MET A 1 27.33 -7.70 57.21
CA MET A 1 27.08 -6.42 57.91
C MET A 1 28.08 -5.40 57.39
N ALA A 2 27.56 -4.28 56.86
CA ALA A 2 28.15 -2.94 56.63
C ALA A 2 29.65 -2.82 56.29
N GLY A 3 30.06 -2.06 55.27
CA GLY A 3 29.37 -1.11 54.43
C GLY A 3 30.33 -0.65 53.33
N VAL A 4 29.83 -0.58 52.11
CA VAL A 4 30.55 -0.03 50.96
C VAL A 4 30.60 1.49 51.13
N GLY A 5 31.81 2.05 50.96
CA GLY A 5 32.15 3.43 51.29
C GLY A 5 31.22 4.48 50.69
N ASN A 6 30.58 5.24 51.57
CA ASN A 6 30.25 6.63 51.34
C ASN A 6 31.16 7.42 52.29
N GLU A 7 32.35 7.79 51.83
CA GLU A 7 33.10 8.86 52.49
C GLU A 7 32.31 10.16 52.25
N GLN A 8 31.35 10.43 53.14
CA GLN A 8 30.81 11.78 53.32
C GLN A 8 31.96 12.63 53.83
N TYR A 9 32.55 13.44 52.95
CA TYR A 9 33.54 14.43 53.31
C TYR A 9 32.87 15.46 54.24
N TRP A 10 33.05 15.30 55.55
CA TRP A 10 32.64 16.30 56.53
C TRP A 10 33.56 17.53 56.40
N PRO A 11 33.04 18.77 56.45
CA PRO A 11 33.87 19.97 56.27
C PRO A 11 34.98 20.09 57.32
N SER A 12 34.78 19.52 58.50
CA SER A 12 35.78 19.41 59.57
C SER A 12 37.05 18.67 59.17
N HIS A 13 37.02 17.82 58.14
CA HIS A 13 38.21 17.14 57.61
C HIS A 13 39.09 18.05 56.73
N LEU A 14 38.59 19.21 56.31
CA LEU A 14 39.35 20.21 55.56
C LEU A 14 40.09 21.18 56.49
N LEU A 15 39.80 21.13 57.79
CA LEU A 15 40.44 21.98 58.79
C LEU A 15 41.85 21.44 59.14
N PRO A 16 42.82 22.32 59.43
CA PRO A 16 44.16 21.89 59.84
C PRO A 16 44.13 21.16 61.19
N ALA A 17 45.11 20.30 61.45
CA ALA A 17 45.15 19.43 62.62
C ALA A 17 45.15 20.15 63.98
N ASN A 18 45.44 21.45 64.01
CA ASN A 18 45.45 22.30 65.21
C ASN A 18 44.12 23.04 65.47
N SER A 19 43.05 22.70 64.76
CA SER A 19 41.77 23.40 64.87
C SER A 19 41.06 23.12 66.19
N THR A 20 40.42 24.16 66.74
CA THR A 20 39.70 24.10 68.01
C THR A 20 38.33 23.43 67.86
N ARG A 21 37.78 22.92 68.97
CA ARG A 21 36.45 22.28 68.99
C ARG A 21 35.33 23.19 68.49
N TRP A 22 35.44 24.50 68.74
CA TRP A 22 34.46 25.47 68.26
C TRP A 22 34.51 25.64 66.74
N GLU A 23 35.71 25.71 66.15
CA GLU A 23 35.91 25.80 64.70
C GLU A 23 35.39 24.54 63.98
N ILE A 24 35.61 23.35 64.58
CA ILE A 24 35.07 22.09 64.07
C ILE A 24 33.54 22.11 64.06
N CYS A 25 32.91 22.47 65.18
CA CYS A 25 31.44 22.54 65.27
C CYS A 25 30.84 23.62 64.35
N LEU A 26 31.52 24.77 64.20
CA LEU A 26 31.10 25.81 63.27
C LEU A 26 31.19 25.34 61.82
N ALA A 27 32.28 24.65 61.46
CA ALA A 27 32.45 24.08 60.12
C ALA A 27 31.39 23.03 59.80
N ASP A 28 31.07 22.15 60.74
CA ASP A 28 30.00 21.15 60.58
C ASP A 28 28.61 21.79 60.51
N ALA A 29 28.36 22.87 61.27
CA ALA A 29 27.10 23.62 61.21
C ALA A 29 26.94 24.42 59.90
N CYS A 30 28.05 24.91 59.34
CA CYS A 30 28.10 25.59 58.04
C CYS A 30 28.19 24.61 56.85
N ALA A 31 28.22 23.30 57.10
CA ALA A 31 28.22 22.29 56.06
C ALA A 31 26.99 22.44 55.16
N PHE A 32 27.17 22.26 53.85
CA PHE A 32 26.01 22.10 52.96
C PHE A 32 25.18 20.91 53.44
N SER A 33 23.86 21.11 53.50
CA SER A 33 22.94 20.02 53.83
C SER A 33 23.23 18.80 52.94
N PRO A 34 23.35 17.59 53.50
CA PRO A 34 23.67 16.39 52.73
C PRO A 34 22.63 16.14 51.63
N VAL A 35 21.38 16.57 51.83
CA VAL A 35 20.30 16.51 50.83
C VAL A 35 20.62 17.42 49.64
N VAL A 36 21.13 18.63 49.89
CA VAL A 36 21.51 19.58 48.83
C VAL A 36 22.72 19.06 48.07
N HIS A 37 23.73 18.55 48.78
CA HIS A 37 24.92 17.99 48.16
C HIS A 37 24.60 16.77 47.27
N GLN A 38 23.72 15.86 47.73
CA GLN A 38 23.23 14.74 46.93
C GLN A 38 22.43 15.22 45.71
N SER A 39 21.60 16.27 45.89
CA SER A 39 20.81 16.84 44.80
C SER A 39 21.71 17.46 43.72
N ILE A 40 22.74 18.23 44.11
CA ILE A 40 23.76 18.78 43.21
C ILE A 40 24.48 17.66 42.46
N SER A 41 24.86 16.60 43.16
CA SER A 41 25.52 15.45 42.55
C SER A 41 24.59 14.76 41.53
N ALA A 42 23.29 14.65 41.84
CA ALA A 42 22.29 14.07 40.95
C ALA A 42 22.01 14.91 39.69
N LEU A 43 22.21 16.23 39.72
CA LEU A 43 22.03 17.10 38.54
C LEU A 43 22.84 16.63 37.33
N THR A 44 24.04 16.09 37.57
CA THR A 44 24.90 15.59 36.49
C THR A 44 24.29 14.42 35.72
N ARG A 45 23.44 13.61 36.37
CA ARG A 45 22.80 12.42 35.79
C ARG A 45 21.40 12.68 35.27
N LEU A 46 20.82 13.82 35.61
CA LEU A 46 19.41 14.14 35.40
C LEU A 46 18.99 14.10 33.93
N LYS A 47 19.88 14.48 32.99
CA LYS A 47 19.59 14.45 31.55
C LYS A 47 19.69 13.08 30.90
N PHE A 48 20.53 12.19 31.44
CA PHE A 48 20.91 10.95 30.77
C PHE A 48 20.39 9.68 31.44
N ILE A 49 20.21 9.69 32.76
CA ILE A 49 19.94 8.47 33.55
C ILE A 49 18.62 8.61 34.33
N ASP A 50 18.56 9.53 35.28
CA ASP A 50 17.49 9.56 36.30
C ASP A 50 16.21 10.31 35.85
N ARG A 51 16.16 10.74 34.58
CA ARG A 51 15.14 11.61 33.93
C ARG A 51 13.74 11.59 34.59
N PRO A 52 13.43 12.51 35.51
CA PRO A 52 12.12 12.54 36.15
C PRO A 52 11.07 13.08 35.18
N ILE A 53 9.83 12.58 35.30
CA ILE A 53 8.74 12.90 34.36
C ILE A 53 8.42 14.39 34.27
N SER A 54 8.60 15.14 35.36
CA SER A 54 8.37 16.59 35.43
C SER A 54 9.33 17.41 34.56
N ILE A 55 10.52 16.86 34.26
CA ILE A 55 11.55 17.55 33.51
C ILE A 55 11.52 17.20 32.01
N LEU A 56 10.89 16.08 31.63
CA LEU A 56 10.83 15.62 30.23
C LEU A 56 10.33 16.68 29.24
N PRO A 57 9.25 17.46 29.51
CA PRO A 57 8.79 18.48 28.56
C PRO A 57 9.86 19.54 28.27
N TYR A 58 10.63 19.93 29.30
CA TYR A 58 11.72 20.90 29.16
C TYR A 58 12.92 20.32 28.43
N LEU A 59 13.22 19.03 28.62
CA LEU A 59 14.27 18.36 27.83
C LEU A 59 13.87 18.25 26.36
N LEU A 60 12.60 17.97 26.08
CA LEU A 60 12.10 17.93 24.70
C LEU A 60 12.15 19.30 24.04
N ASP A 61 11.87 20.37 24.78
CA ASP A 61 12.04 21.74 24.31
C ASP A 61 13.52 22.08 24.07
N GLU A 62 14.40 21.73 25.01
CA GLU A 62 15.85 21.93 24.90
C GLU A 62 16.43 21.27 23.64
N TYR A 63 16.00 20.04 23.32
CA TYR A 63 16.42 19.32 22.13
C TYR A 63 15.58 19.63 20.87
N GLY A 64 14.53 20.45 20.96
CA GLY A 64 13.64 20.77 19.84
C GLY A 64 12.87 19.56 19.27
N LEU A 65 12.52 18.60 20.12
CA LEU A 65 11.94 17.30 19.74
C LEU A 65 10.39 17.28 19.74
N GLN A 66 9.74 18.39 20.07
CA GLN A 66 8.28 18.48 20.19
C GLN A 66 7.55 18.07 18.90
N VAL A 67 8.14 18.36 17.74
CA VAL A 67 7.60 18.02 16.42
C VAL A 67 7.49 16.50 16.20
N LEU A 68 8.25 15.70 16.95
CA LEU A 68 8.31 14.25 16.80
C LEU A 68 7.35 13.46 17.70
N ILE A 69 6.67 14.13 18.63
CA ILE A 69 5.68 13.53 19.54
C ILE A 69 4.61 12.70 18.78
N PRO A 70 4.10 13.12 17.60
CA PRO A 70 3.12 12.32 16.86
C PRO A 70 3.64 10.96 16.37
N TYR A 71 4.96 10.77 16.25
CA TYR A 71 5.59 9.55 15.74
C TYR A 71 6.04 8.62 16.86
N ILE A 72 6.52 9.17 17.99
CA ILE A 72 6.95 8.41 19.16
C ILE A 72 6.20 8.94 20.39
N PRO A 73 5.10 8.28 20.80
CA PRO A 73 4.27 8.76 21.92
C PRO A 73 4.97 8.71 23.29
N ASN A 74 5.87 7.75 23.50
CA ASN A 74 6.61 7.63 24.74
C ASN A 74 7.78 8.62 24.77
N LEU A 75 7.72 9.58 25.70
CA LEU A 75 8.71 10.66 25.81
C LEU A 75 10.13 10.16 26.14
N TYR A 76 10.25 9.05 26.88
CA TYR A 76 11.56 8.45 27.19
C TYR A 76 12.19 7.85 25.93
N ASP A 77 11.41 7.06 25.19
CA ASP A 77 11.85 6.48 23.92
C ASP A 77 12.15 7.56 22.88
N LEU A 78 11.37 8.65 22.89
CA LEU A 78 11.59 9.80 22.02
C LEU A 78 12.96 10.43 22.26
N LEU A 79 13.33 10.69 23.51
CA LEU A 79 14.66 11.24 23.83
C LEU A 79 15.79 10.27 23.40
N ASP A 80 15.62 8.98 23.66
CA ASP A 80 16.67 7.98 23.36
C ASP A 80 16.85 7.74 21.86
N LYS A 81 15.75 7.77 21.09
CA LYS A 81 15.78 7.50 19.64
C LYS A 81 16.01 8.75 18.80
N ALA A 82 15.42 9.88 19.19
CA ALA A 82 15.41 11.07 18.34
C ALA A 82 16.72 11.88 18.41
N VAL A 83 17.44 11.87 19.55
CA VAL A 83 18.74 12.56 19.65
C VAL A 83 19.78 11.96 18.69
N PRO A 84 19.97 10.62 18.60
CA PRO A 84 20.80 10.02 17.55
C PRO A 84 20.30 10.32 16.14
N TRP A 85 18.99 10.26 15.91
CA TRP A 85 18.39 10.57 14.60
C TRP A 85 18.65 12.01 14.15
N GLN A 86 18.60 12.99 15.06
CA GLN A 86 18.93 14.38 14.73
C GLN A 86 20.34 14.53 14.15
N ARG A 87 21.29 13.71 14.61
CA ARG A 87 22.68 13.73 14.12
C ARG A 87 22.85 13.09 12.73
N SER A 88 21.89 12.28 12.29
CA SER A 88 21.90 11.64 10.98
C SER A 88 20.92 12.27 9.98
N ARG A 89 20.20 13.33 10.36
CA ARG A 89 19.28 14.06 9.46
C ARG A 89 19.97 14.49 8.17
N GLY A 90 19.22 14.47 7.07
CA GLY A 90 19.73 14.69 5.72
C GLY A 90 20.29 13.42 5.07
N THR A 91 20.34 12.29 5.76
CA THR A 91 20.79 11.02 5.17
C THR A 91 19.63 10.08 4.89
N ILE A 92 19.82 9.14 3.97
CA ILE A 92 18.88 8.05 3.71
C ILE A 92 18.63 7.23 5.00
N ALA A 93 19.65 7.10 5.85
CA ALA A 93 19.53 6.41 7.14
C ALA A 93 18.56 7.11 8.10
N ALA A 94 18.48 8.45 8.09
CA ALA A 94 17.49 9.18 8.88
C ALA A 94 16.06 8.93 8.38
N VAL A 95 15.86 8.86 7.06
CA VAL A 95 14.56 8.51 6.46
C VAL A 95 14.16 7.09 6.87
N GLN A 96 15.07 6.12 6.73
CA GLN A 96 14.82 4.72 7.13
C GLN A 96 14.52 4.60 8.63
N THR A 97 15.28 5.30 9.48
CA THR A 97 15.05 5.32 10.92
C THR A 97 13.70 5.93 11.26
N GLY A 98 13.33 7.05 10.63
CA GLY A 98 12.02 7.70 10.82
C GLY A 98 10.86 6.81 10.39
N LEU A 99 10.96 6.15 9.23
CA LEU A 99 9.96 5.18 8.78
C LEU A 99 9.81 3.99 9.74
N SER A 100 10.92 3.53 10.33
CA SER A 100 10.92 2.42 11.29
C SER A 100 10.10 2.73 12.55
N TRP A 101 10.01 4.01 12.97
CA TRP A 101 9.18 4.42 14.11
C TRP A 101 7.69 4.22 13.84
N LEU A 102 7.29 4.34 12.58
CA LEU A 102 5.94 4.05 12.10
C LEU A 102 5.75 2.57 11.72
N GLY A 103 6.79 1.73 11.85
CA GLY A 103 6.75 0.32 11.48
C GLY A 103 6.80 0.06 9.97
N TYR A 104 7.25 1.03 9.17
CA TYR A 104 7.41 0.89 7.72
C TYR A 104 8.87 0.79 7.30
N ALA A 105 9.09 0.12 6.17
CA ALA A 105 10.37 0.09 5.48
C ALA A 105 10.14 0.41 4.00
N ALA A 106 11.04 1.20 3.43
CA ALA A 106 11.01 1.54 2.03
C ALA A 106 12.42 1.59 1.44
N GLU A 107 12.52 1.22 0.17
CA GLU A 107 13.72 1.36 -0.64
C GLU A 107 13.77 2.79 -1.22
N TYR A 108 14.94 3.42 -1.14
CA TYR A 108 15.18 4.72 -1.75
C TYR A 108 15.47 4.55 -3.24
N ARG A 109 14.72 5.23 -4.09
CA ARG A 109 14.94 5.28 -5.54
C ARG A 109 15.16 6.73 -5.99
N PRO A 110 16.38 7.10 -6.42
CA PRO A 110 16.61 8.43 -6.99
C PRO A 110 15.91 8.55 -8.33
N THR A 111 15.53 9.78 -8.69
CA THR A 111 15.08 10.08 -10.06
C THR A 111 16.28 10.10 -11.00
N ALA A 112 16.08 9.76 -12.27
CA ALA A 112 17.13 9.84 -13.28
C ALA A 112 17.69 11.28 -13.38
N PRO A 113 19.02 11.46 -13.43
CA PRO A 113 19.63 12.80 -13.54
C PRO A 113 19.24 13.58 -14.80
N SER A 114 18.77 12.86 -15.83
CA SER A 114 18.28 13.40 -17.10
C SER A 114 16.95 14.17 -16.96
N ARG A 115 16.22 14.01 -15.84
CA ARG A 115 14.98 14.75 -15.60
C ARG A 115 15.23 16.18 -15.13
N ASN A 116 14.30 17.08 -15.47
CA ASN A 116 14.29 18.46 -14.99
C ASN A 116 14.32 18.57 -13.45
N TRP A 117 13.62 17.67 -12.75
CA TRP A 117 13.64 17.55 -11.28
C TRP A 117 14.62 16.48 -10.82
N TRP A 118 15.89 16.68 -11.12
CA TRP A 118 16.99 15.76 -10.83
C TRP A 118 17.20 15.50 -9.32
N ASN A 119 16.71 16.39 -8.46
CA ASN A 119 16.82 16.30 -7.00
C ASN A 119 15.65 15.55 -6.33
N ALA A 120 14.69 15.08 -7.12
CA ALA A 120 13.54 14.34 -6.61
C ALA A 120 13.87 12.86 -6.37
N TYR A 121 13.19 12.25 -5.41
CA TYR A 121 13.30 10.82 -5.17
C TYR A 121 11.96 10.19 -4.82
N SER A 122 11.91 8.87 -4.98
CA SER A 122 10.76 8.04 -4.66
C SER A 122 11.11 7.04 -3.56
N LEU A 123 10.13 6.70 -2.74
CA LEU A 123 10.22 5.64 -1.73
C LEU A 123 9.36 4.47 -2.16
N ILE A 124 9.97 3.29 -2.28
CA ILE A 124 9.30 2.06 -2.69
C ILE A 124 9.03 1.22 -1.46
N PHE A 125 7.76 1.17 -1.06
CA PHE A 125 7.32 0.45 0.14
C PHE A 125 7.13 -1.03 -0.15
N ILE A 126 7.64 -1.86 0.76
CA ILE A 126 7.44 -3.31 0.73
C ILE A 126 5.99 -3.66 1.09
N GLN A 127 5.44 -2.92 2.06
CA GLN A 127 4.06 -3.09 2.53
C GLN A 127 3.25 -1.83 2.22
N ILE A 128 1.97 -2.00 1.86
CA ILE A 128 1.09 -0.88 1.55
C ILE A 128 0.72 -0.16 2.85
N PRO A 129 1.08 1.12 3.03
CA PRO A 129 0.76 1.86 4.24
C PRO A 129 -0.73 2.04 4.47
N ALA A 130 -1.11 2.20 5.75
CA ALA A 130 -2.47 2.58 6.11
C ALA A 130 -2.78 4.01 5.60
N PRO A 131 -4.03 4.32 5.22
CA PRO A 131 -4.38 5.62 4.67
C PRO A 131 -4.13 6.76 5.66
N THR A 132 -4.31 6.51 6.96
CA THR A 132 -4.04 7.46 8.05
C THR A 132 -2.55 7.75 8.25
N ASP A 133 -1.68 6.82 7.82
CA ASP A 133 -0.24 6.94 8.02
C ASP A 133 0.46 7.67 6.87
N LEU A 134 -0.19 7.83 5.71
CA LEU A 134 0.43 8.50 4.55
C LEU A 134 0.90 9.92 4.89
N GLU A 135 0.08 10.67 5.63
CA GLU A 135 0.44 12.02 6.06
C GLU A 135 1.57 12.02 7.10
N ARG A 136 1.58 11.00 7.99
CA ARG A 136 2.65 10.84 8.98
C ARG A 136 3.96 10.47 8.29
N ILE A 137 3.90 9.62 7.27
CA ILE A 137 5.06 9.24 6.46
C ILE A 137 5.63 10.48 5.76
N GLU A 138 4.80 11.27 5.07
CA GLU A 138 5.23 12.52 4.42
C GLU A 138 5.84 13.49 5.45
N GLY A 139 5.24 13.60 6.64
CA GLY A 139 5.75 14.42 7.73
C GLY A 139 7.11 13.97 8.29
N ILE A 140 7.33 12.67 8.55
CA ILE A 140 8.62 12.20 9.07
C ILE A 140 9.72 12.22 8.00
N VAL A 141 9.36 11.97 6.74
CA VAL A 141 10.29 12.01 5.61
C VAL A 141 10.77 13.44 5.39
N SER A 142 9.86 14.42 5.34
CA SER A 142 10.22 15.84 5.20
C SER A 142 11.09 16.36 6.35
N LEU A 143 10.91 15.84 7.56
CA LEU A 143 11.79 16.16 8.69
C LEU A 143 13.16 15.48 8.58
N SER A 144 13.25 14.35 7.89
CA SER A 144 14.47 13.53 7.78
C SER A 144 15.33 13.90 6.58
N GLU A 145 14.75 14.40 5.50
CA GLU A 145 15.42 14.61 4.21
C GLU A 145 16.39 15.80 4.19
N CYS A 146 17.24 15.82 3.18
CA CYS A 146 18.09 16.98 2.91
C CYS A 146 17.24 18.13 2.34
N LEU A 147 17.57 19.38 2.70
CA LEU A 147 16.88 20.57 2.17
C LEU A 147 16.83 20.64 0.63
N ARG A 148 17.80 20.03 -0.05
CA ARG A 148 17.88 20.04 -1.53
C ARG A 148 17.16 18.86 -2.16
N SER A 149 16.79 17.83 -1.42
CA SER A 149 16.18 16.62 -1.94
C SER A 149 14.68 16.66 -1.69
N ASP A 150 13.89 16.34 -2.72
CA ASP A 150 12.44 16.45 -2.64
C ASP A 150 11.78 15.07 -2.68
N PHE A 151 11.06 14.71 -1.61
CA PHE A 151 10.23 13.52 -1.58
C PHE A 151 8.99 13.67 -2.48
N ARG A 152 9.09 13.17 -3.71
CA ARG A 152 8.06 13.34 -4.73
C ARG A 152 6.99 12.25 -4.68
N ARG A 153 7.38 11.01 -4.39
CA ARG A 153 6.50 9.86 -4.63
C ARG A 153 6.71 8.70 -3.67
N GLY A 154 5.62 8.17 -3.12
CA GLY A 154 5.61 6.89 -2.43
C GLY A 154 4.91 5.84 -3.29
N ALA A 155 5.64 4.81 -3.71
CA ALA A 155 5.12 3.73 -4.54
C ALA A 155 5.27 2.38 -3.84
N GLY A 156 4.62 1.34 -4.37
CA GLY A 156 4.78 -0.03 -3.89
C GLY A 156 4.52 -1.02 -5.02
N THR A 157 3.91 -2.16 -4.69
CA THR A 157 3.44 -3.11 -5.70
C THR A 157 2.55 -2.40 -6.74
N TYR A 158 2.70 -2.72 -8.03
CA TYR A 158 2.06 -2.01 -9.16
C TYR A 158 2.47 -0.53 -9.34
N ASP A 159 3.77 -0.28 -9.23
CA ASP A 159 4.39 0.96 -9.68
C ASP A 159 4.59 0.95 -11.21
N VAL A 160 3.95 1.91 -11.90
CA VAL A 160 4.30 2.22 -13.29
C VAL A 160 4.93 3.63 -13.35
N PRO A 161 6.24 3.76 -13.61
CA PRO A 161 6.91 5.06 -13.70
C PRO A 161 6.57 5.78 -15.02
N ALA A 162 6.87 7.08 -15.05
CA ALA A 162 6.87 7.84 -16.30
C ALA A 162 7.98 7.35 -17.25
N PHE A 163 7.72 7.44 -18.55
CA PHE A 163 8.66 7.05 -19.60
C PHE A 163 9.87 7.99 -19.64
N GLU A 164 11.05 7.37 -19.66
CA GLU A 164 12.34 8.01 -19.85
C GLU A 164 12.98 7.45 -21.12
N GLY A 165 13.32 8.35 -22.03
CA GLY A 165 14.02 8.01 -23.28
C GLY A 165 15.35 7.33 -22.97
N ASP A 166 15.65 6.27 -23.72
CA ASP A 166 16.85 5.43 -23.61
C ASP A 166 17.04 4.66 -22.28
N GLU A 167 16.25 4.93 -21.24
CA GLU A 167 16.34 4.26 -19.93
C GLU A 167 15.22 3.26 -19.66
N THR A 168 14.01 3.49 -20.20
CA THR A 168 12.83 2.66 -19.90
C THR A 168 12.25 1.98 -21.14
N LYS A 169 11.74 0.76 -20.95
CA LYS A 169 10.91 0.08 -21.96
C LYS A 169 9.53 0.70 -21.94
N ILE A 170 9.00 1.05 -23.13
CA ILE A 170 7.67 1.64 -23.30
C ILE A 170 6.58 0.79 -22.63
N ASP A 171 6.68 -0.54 -22.70
CA ASP A 171 5.69 -1.46 -22.11
C ASP A 171 5.57 -1.36 -20.57
N ASN A 172 6.62 -0.86 -19.90
CA ASN A 172 6.69 -0.75 -18.44
C ASN A 172 6.59 0.71 -17.95
N ALA A 173 6.26 1.64 -18.83
CA ALA A 173 6.21 3.05 -18.50
C ALA A 173 4.96 3.73 -19.09
N ILE A 174 4.59 4.88 -18.55
CA ILE A 174 3.49 5.69 -19.08
C ILE A 174 4.09 6.90 -19.81
N LEU A 175 3.55 7.24 -20.99
CA LEU A 175 3.91 8.46 -21.74
C LEU A 175 3.32 9.74 -21.11
N ASP A 176 3.19 9.75 -19.79
CA ASP A 176 2.68 10.82 -18.95
C ASP A 176 3.53 10.85 -17.68
N SER A 177 3.11 11.63 -16.68
CA SER A 177 3.64 11.60 -15.33
C SER A 177 3.50 10.22 -14.66
N ASP A 178 4.22 10.05 -13.55
CA ASP A 178 4.25 8.81 -12.79
C ASP A 178 2.84 8.38 -12.38
N SER A 179 2.57 7.08 -12.41
CA SER A 179 1.28 6.56 -11.96
C SER A 179 1.05 6.92 -10.49
N GLY A 180 -0.19 7.26 -10.13
CA GLY A 180 -0.58 7.54 -8.75
C GLY A 180 -1.62 8.63 -8.64
N ILE A 181 -1.83 9.09 -7.40
CA ILE A 181 -2.62 10.28 -7.09
C ILE A 181 -1.89 11.16 -6.09
N ALA A 182 -1.88 12.46 -6.36
CA ALA A 182 -1.43 13.44 -5.38
C ALA A 182 -2.49 13.59 -4.29
N LEU A 183 -2.12 13.31 -3.04
CA LEU A 183 -2.97 13.60 -1.88
C LEU A 183 -2.66 14.99 -1.31
N ARG A 184 -1.36 15.32 -1.24
CA ARG A 184 -0.84 16.64 -0.88
C ARG A 184 0.20 17.05 -1.92
N GLN A 185 1.48 17.06 -1.55
CA GLN A 185 2.59 17.31 -2.47
C GLN A 185 3.14 15.99 -3.03
N THR A 186 3.09 14.91 -2.23
CA THR A 186 3.54 13.58 -2.64
C THR A 186 2.49 12.83 -3.46
N VAL A 187 2.94 12.18 -4.53
CA VAL A 187 2.16 11.22 -5.33
C VAL A 187 2.22 9.84 -4.69
N TRP A 188 1.07 9.21 -4.48
CA TRP A 188 0.97 7.86 -3.91
C TRP A 188 0.45 6.87 -4.94
N SER A 189 1.16 5.74 -5.09
CA SER A 189 0.83 4.72 -6.08
C SER A 189 1.10 3.32 -5.56
N PHE A 190 0.05 2.70 -5.04
CA PHE A 190 0.09 1.32 -4.59
C PHE A 190 -0.85 0.47 -5.43
N GLY A 191 -0.68 -0.83 -5.36
CA GLY A 191 -1.65 -1.76 -5.88
C GLY A 191 -1.51 -3.15 -5.30
N ARG A 192 -2.52 -3.98 -5.57
CA ARG A 192 -2.58 -5.37 -5.14
C ARG A 192 -3.11 -6.21 -6.29
N CYS A 193 -2.73 -7.48 -6.29
CA CYS A 193 -3.23 -8.47 -7.23
C CYS A 193 -4.10 -9.47 -6.49
N HIS A 194 -5.28 -9.72 -7.03
CA HIS A 194 -6.15 -10.80 -6.63
C HIS A 194 -6.38 -11.69 -7.85
N GLU A 195 -6.08 -12.98 -7.70
CA GLU A 195 -6.19 -13.95 -8.78
C GLU A 195 -7.24 -14.99 -8.38
N TYR A 196 -8.22 -15.22 -9.27
CA TYR A 196 -9.30 -16.19 -9.06
C TYR A 196 -9.48 -17.12 -10.24
N GLU A 197 -9.76 -18.38 -9.94
CA GLU A 197 -10.25 -19.34 -10.92
C GLU A 197 -11.74 -19.59 -10.68
N HIS A 198 -12.55 -19.56 -11.73
CA HIS A 198 -13.99 -19.86 -11.67
C HIS A 198 -14.37 -20.85 -12.77
N MET A 199 -15.10 -21.90 -12.39
CA MET A 199 -15.71 -22.83 -13.34
C MET A 199 -17.11 -22.32 -13.66
N LEU A 200 -17.42 -22.11 -14.94
CA LEU A 200 -18.73 -21.68 -15.38
C LEU A 200 -19.77 -22.76 -15.04
N THR A 201 -20.75 -22.41 -14.22
CA THR A 201 -21.83 -23.33 -13.86
C THR A 201 -22.92 -23.34 -14.93
N GLU A 202 -23.70 -24.41 -14.97
CA GLU A 202 -24.85 -24.53 -15.87
C GLU A 202 -25.84 -23.37 -15.71
N ALA A 203 -26.19 -23.04 -14.47
CA ALA A 203 -27.12 -21.94 -14.17
C ALA A 203 -26.60 -20.58 -14.70
N GLU A 204 -25.30 -20.31 -14.54
CA GLU A 204 -24.66 -19.09 -15.07
C GLU A 204 -24.63 -19.10 -16.60
N GLY A 205 -24.27 -20.22 -17.22
CA GLY A 205 -24.24 -20.35 -18.67
C GLY A 205 -25.63 -20.17 -19.30
N VAL A 206 -26.68 -20.73 -18.68
CA VAL A 206 -28.07 -20.59 -19.15
C VAL A 206 -28.53 -19.15 -19.01
N ALA A 207 -28.20 -18.50 -17.88
CA ALA A 207 -28.54 -17.09 -17.66
C ALA A 207 -27.86 -16.16 -18.70
N LEU A 208 -26.63 -16.48 -19.12
CA LEU A 208 -25.93 -15.76 -20.19
C LEU A 208 -26.48 -16.06 -21.59
N GLY A 209 -27.24 -17.13 -21.76
CA GLY A 209 -27.62 -17.67 -23.07
C GLY A 209 -26.44 -18.25 -23.85
N ASN A 210 -25.42 -18.75 -23.14
CA ASN A 210 -24.21 -19.36 -23.71
C ASN A 210 -24.08 -20.86 -23.37
N TRP A 211 -25.02 -21.44 -22.63
CA TRP A 211 -24.92 -22.84 -22.25
C TRP A 211 -25.23 -23.77 -23.42
N ILE A 212 -24.28 -24.66 -23.70
CA ILE A 212 -24.47 -25.79 -24.60
C ILE A 212 -24.58 -27.03 -23.73
N GLU A 213 -25.67 -27.78 -23.85
CA GLU A 213 -25.82 -29.04 -23.13
C GLU A 213 -24.74 -30.04 -23.56
N PRO A 214 -24.05 -30.70 -22.61
CA PRO A 214 -23.13 -31.77 -22.96
C PRO A 214 -23.94 -32.93 -23.56
N ASN A 215 -23.72 -33.23 -24.84
CA ASN A 215 -24.44 -34.27 -25.57
C ASN A 215 -23.48 -35.22 -26.27
N ASN A 216 -23.85 -36.49 -26.46
CA ASN A 216 -22.99 -37.47 -27.15
C ASN A 216 -23.19 -37.49 -28.68
N THR A 217 -23.97 -36.56 -29.23
CA THR A 217 -24.50 -36.65 -30.61
C THR A 217 -24.02 -35.54 -31.54
N GLY A 218 -23.21 -34.59 -31.06
CA GLY A 218 -22.77 -33.45 -31.87
C GLY A 218 -23.36 -32.11 -31.43
N ILE A 219 -22.61 -31.05 -31.68
CA ILE A 219 -23.04 -29.67 -31.45
C ILE A 219 -23.98 -29.27 -32.59
N LYS A 220 -25.22 -28.91 -32.29
CA LYS A 220 -26.17 -28.47 -33.32
C LYS A 220 -25.86 -27.03 -33.73
N TRP A 221 -26.06 -26.75 -35.01
CA TRP A 221 -25.88 -25.41 -35.60
C TRP A 221 -26.70 -24.31 -34.93
N VAL A 222 -27.87 -24.66 -34.39
CA VAL A 222 -28.79 -23.70 -33.75
C VAL A 222 -28.28 -23.25 -32.38
N ASP A 223 -27.47 -24.10 -31.73
CA ASP A 223 -26.99 -23.88 -30.36
C ASP A 223 -25.66 -23.10 -30.33
N ALA A 224 -25.10 -22.82 -31.50
CA ALA A 224 -23.82 -22.17 -31.72
C ALA A 224 -23.98 -20.63 -31.81
N HIS A 225 -23.57 -19.90 -30.76
CA HIS A 225 -23.63 -18.44 -30.70
C HIS A 225 -22.25 -17.78 -30.81
N PHE A 226 -21.59 -17.91 -31.98
CA PHE A 226 -20.34 -17.23 -32.32
C PHE A 226 -20.38 -16.66 -33.75
N PHE A 227 -19.37 -15.85 -34.12
CA PHE A 227 -19.26 -15.31 -35.47
C PHE A 227 -18.81 -16.39 -36.46
N TRP A 228 -19.65 -16.72 -37.43
CA TRP A 228 -19.37 -17.75 -38.45
C TRP A 228 -18.06 -17.53 -39.23
N SER A 229 -17.61 -16.28 -39.36
CA SER A 229 -16.37 -15.93 -40.04
C SER A 229 -15.09 -16.39 -39.32
N THR A 230 -15.17 -16.78 -38.05
CA THR A 230 -14.02 -17.20 -37.22
C THR A 230 -14.08 -18.69 -36.82
N ALA A 231 -14.98 -19.47 -37.42
CA ALA A 231 -15.18 -20.88 -37.12
C ALA A 231 -14.10 -21.76 -37.79
N GLU A 232 -12.90 -21.80 -37.22
CA GLU A 232 -11.74 -22.55 -37.75
C GLU A 232 -11.57 -23.97 -37.15
N TYR A 233 -12.56 -24.51 -36.45
CA TYR A 233 -12.46 -25.83 -35.84
C TYR A 233 -12.88 -26.95 -36.81
N PRO A 234 -12.21 -28.12 -36.76
CA PRO A 234 -12.58 -29.26 -37.59
C PRO A 234 -13.95 -29.79 -37.16
N TRP A 235 -14.89 -29.87 -38.10
CA TRP A 235 -16.26 -30.42 -37.96
C TRP A 235 -16.29 -31.95 -37.76
N ALA A 236 -15.31 -32.49 -37.03
CA ALA A 236 -15.23 -33.90 -36.66
C ALA A 236 -15.82 -34.11 -35.26
N ASP A 237 -16.13 -35.37 -34.95
CA ASP A 237 -16.84 -35.88 -33.76
C ASP A 237 -16.79 -35.00 -32.50
N TYR A 238 -17.97 -34.85 -31.89
CA TYR A 238 -18.18 -34.13 -30.63
C TYR A 238 -17.10 -34.48 -29.60
N ASN A 239 -16.34 -33.48 -29.19
CA ASN A 239 -15.41 -33.57 -28.08
C ASN A 239 -15.75 -32.47 -27.06
N GLU A 240 -15.70 -32.80 -25.76
CA GLU A 240 -15.94 -31.83 -24.66
C GLU A 240 -15.08 -30.56 -24.81
N SER A 241 -13.88 -30.70 -25.38
CA SER A 241 -12.99 -29.59 -25.71
C SER A 241 -13.54 -28.63 -26.77
N GLN A 242 -14.21 -29.12 -27.81
CA GLN A 242 -14.85 -28.28 -28.84
C GLN A 242 -16.02 -27.49 -28.25
N ARG A 243 -16.82 -28.12 -27.38
CA ARG A 243 -17.89 -27.43 -26.65
C ARG A 243 -17.33 -26.27 -25.83
N ALA A 244 -16.29 -26.52 -25.04
CA ALA A 244 -15.65 -25.48 -24.24
C ALA A 244 -15.09 -24.35 -25.12
N GLN A 245 -14.46 -24.67 -26.25
CA GLN A 245 -13.94 -23.67 -27.20
C GLN A 245 -15.05 -22.80 -27.81
N ILE A 246 -16.20 -23.39 -28.16
CA ILE A 246 -17.34 -22.64 -28.70
C ILE A 246 -17.93 -21.70 -27.65
N MET A 247 -18.08 -22.19 -26.42
CA MET A 247 -18.61 -21.38 -25.33
C MET A 247 -17.64 -20.27 -24.88
N THR A 248 -16.32 -20.47 -24.98
CA THR A 248 -15.34 -19.42 -24.66
C THR A 248 -15.32 -18.31 -25.71
N GLN A 249 -15.53 -18.65 -26.99
CA GLN A 249 -15.62 -17.67 -28.08
C GLN A 249 -16.77 -16.68 -27.91
N TRP A 250 -17.84 -17.05 -27.21
CA TRP A 250 -18.94 -16.12 -26.89
C TRP A 250 -18.47 -14.88 -26.15
N PHE A 251 -17.43 -15.01 -25.32
CA PHE A 251 -16.87 -13.91 -24.52
C PHE A 251 -15.98 -12.97 -25.33
N ASP A 252 -15.54 -13.37 -26.54
CA ASP A 252 -14.65 -12.54 -27.35
C ASP A 252 -15.34 -11.24 -27.76
N ARG A 253 -14.61 -10.12 -27.60
CA ARG A 253 -15.05 -8.74 -27.89
C ARG A 253 -16.31 -8.29 -27.13
N ARG A 254 -16.79 -9.05 -26.14
CA ARG A 254 -17.87 -8.59 -25.26
C ARG A 254 -17.31 -7.81 -24.09
N GLN A 255 -17.96 -6.70 -23.76
CA GLN A 255 -17.57 -5.90 -22.62
C GLN A 255 -18.04 -6.56 -21.33
N ALA A 256 -17.08 -6.89 -20.47
CA ALA A 256 -17.32 -7.36 -19.11
C ALA A 256 -17.16 -6.22 -18.11
N TRP A 257 -17.97 -6.24 -17.06
CA TRP A 257 -17.86 -5.33 -15.93
C TRP A 257 -17.66 -6.11 -14.64
N LEU A 258 -16.76 -5.64 -13.79
CA LEU A 258 -16.57 -6.18 -12.46
C LEU A 258 -17.31 -5.29 -11.45
N CYS A 259 -18.22 -5.88 -10.69
CA CYS A 259 -18.96 -5.20 -9.64
C CYS A 259 -18.28 -5.43 -8.28
N PHE A 260 -18.08 -4.35 -7.52
CA PHE A 260 -17.60 -4.40 -6.13
C PHE A 260 -18.75 -4.15 -5.16
N ARG A 261 -18.84 -4.98 -4.10
CA ARG A 261 -19.90 -4.88 -3.08
C ARG A 261 -19.35 -4.97 -1.65
N ALA A 262 -19.97 -4.21 -0.76
CA ALA A 262 -19.87 -4.35 0.69
C ALA A 262 -21.19 -4.92 1.20
N GLY A 263 -21.22 -6.20 1.58
CA GLY A 263 -22.48 -6.94 1.74
C GLY A 263 -23.37 -6.86 0.48
N ASP A 264 -24.57 -6.29 0.64
CA ASP A 264 -25.54 -6.08 -0.46
C ASP A 264 -25.43 -4.70 -1.13
N ILE A 265 -24.57 -3.82 -0.61
CA ILE A 265 -24.40 -2.46 -1.13
C ILE A 265 -23.37 -2.47 -2.26
N ILE A 266 -23.77 -1.99 -3.43
CA ILE A 266 -22.87 -1.81 -4.58
C ILE A 266 -22.00 -0.57 -4.34
N ILE A 267 -20.69 -0.76 -4.43
CA ILE A 267 -19.69 0.31 -4.34
C ILE A 267 -19.50 0.97 -5.71
N GLY A 268 -19.40 0.15 -6.76
CA GLY A 268 -19.24 0.60 -8.14
C GLY A 268 -18.90 -0.54 -9.09
N TYR A 269 -18.78 -0.19 -10.37
CA TYR A 269 -18.45 -1.13 -11.44
C TYR A 269 -17.21 -0.67 -12.18
N ARG A 270 -16.33 -1.63 -12.52
CA ARG A 270 -15.12 -1.39 -13.28
C ARG A 270 -15.14 -2.17 -14.59
N ALA A 271 -14.98 -1.50 -15.72
CA ALA A 271 -14.84 -2.16 -17.01
C ALA A 271 -13.58 -3.04 -17.02
N CYS A 272 -13.72 -4.29 -17.45
CA CYS A 272 -12.58 -5.17 -17.65
C CYS A 272 -11.71 -4.65 -18.80
N ARG A 273 -10.39 -4.62 -18.58
CA ARG A 273 -9.38 -4.22 -19.56
C ARG A 273 -9.19 -5.30 -20.62
N ALA A 274 -9.26 -6.56 -20.20
CA ALA A 274 -9.14 -7.72 -21.07
C ALA A 274 -10.29 -8.69 -20.78
N CYS A 275 -10.87 -9.25 -21.85
CA CYS A 275 -11.83 -10.35 -21.82
C CYS A 275 -11.69 -11.09 -23.15
N ALA A 276 -10.98 -12.23 -23.14
CA ALA A 276 -10.74 -13.01 -24.34
C ALA A 276 -10.47 -14.47 -23.98
N ALA A 277 -10.86 -15.38 -24.89
CA ALA A 277 -10.40 -16.76 -24.84
C ALA A 277 -8.86 -16.77 -24.87
N ALA A 278 -8.21 -17.51 -23.98
CA ALA A 278 -6.76 -17.36 -23.79
C ALA A 278 -6.03 -18.67 -23.53
N LEU A 279 -4.84 -18.82 -24.12
CA LEU A 279 -3.97 -20.00 -24.04
C LEU A 279 -2.51 -19.51 -23.96
N ASN A 280 -1.64 -20.10 -23.14
CA ASN A 280 -0.16 -19.96 -23.15
C ASN A 280 0.45 -18.71 -23.84
N GLY A 281 0.70 -17.61 -23.14
CA GLY A 281 1.23 -16.36 -23.72
C GLY A 281 1.69 -15.27 -22.75
N ALA A 282 1.64 -13.97 -23.10
CA ALA A 282 2.33 -12.91 -22.34
C ALA A 282 1.63 -12.41 -21.05
N TYR A 283 0.32 -12.61 -20.90
CA TYR A 283 -0.43 -12.19 -19.70
C TYR A 283 -0.23 -13.20 -18.57
N ASN A 284 0.33 -12.77 -17.45
CA ASN A 284 0.61 -13.68 -16.34
C ASN A 284 -0.53 -13.71 -15.32
N ALA A 285 -1.05 -14.90 -15.02
CA ALA A 285 -1.95 -15.18 -13.90
C ALA A 285 -1.63 -16.58 -13.35
N PHE A 286 -1.63 -16.75 -12.03
CA PHE A 286 -1.35 -18.03 -11.36
C PHE A 286 -0.03 -18.69 -11.81
N GLN A 287 1.03 -17.89 -11.98
CA GLN A 287 2.33 -18.32 -12.51
C GLN A 287 2.29 -18.91 -13.94
N SER A 288 1.11 -18.91 -14.57
CA SER A 288 0.87 -19.33 -15.93
C SER A 288 0.72 -18.11 -16.81
N ALA A 289 1.05 -18.29 -18.08
CA ALA A 289 1.15 -17.22 -19.05
C ALA A 289 0.01 -17.41 -20.07
N PHE A 290 -0.67 -16.37 -20.51
CA PHE A 290 -1.87 -16.45 -21.36
C PHE A 290 -1.78 -15.44 -22.51
N GLU A 291 -2.18 -15.81 -23.73
CA GLU A 291 -2.42 -14.88 -24.84
C GLU A 291 -3.81 -15.13 -25.44
N PRO A 292 -4.43 -14.12 -26.08
CA PRO A 292 -5.68 -14.32 -26.80
C PRO A 292 -5.53 -15.42 -27.86
N ALA A 293 -6.36 -16.46 -27.77
CA ALA A 293 -6.33 -17.62 -28.64
C ALA A 293 -7.75 -18.08 -28.98
N LEU A 294 -7.99 -18.36 -30.27
CA LEU A 294 -9.31 -18.77 -30.77
C LEU A 294 -9.74 -20.19 -30.33
N GLN A 295 -8.78 -21.03 -29.93
CA GLN A 295 -8.97 -22.45 -29.59
C GLN A 295 -8.68 -22.74 -28.11
N SER A 296 -9.13 -21.88 -27.19
CA SER A 296 -8.98 -22.09 -25.75
C SER A 296 -10.25 -22.59 -25.08
N SER A 297 -10.11 -23.44 -24.06
CA SER A 297 -11.18 -23.83 -23.12
C SER A 297 -11.32 -22.88 -21.92
N CYS A 298 -10.52 -21.81 -21.88
CA CYS A 298 -10.49 -20.83 -20.80
C CYS A 298 -10.61 -19.40 -21.34
N VAL A 299 -11.23 -18.51 -20.55
CA VAL A 299 -11.29 -17.07 -20.81
C VAL A 299 -10.49 -16.35 -19.74
N TYR A 300 -9.57 -15.50 -20.18
CA TYR A 300 -8.86 -14.58 -19.31
C TYR A 300 -9.63 -13.27 -19.20
N ILE A 301 -9.95 -12.88 -17.97
CA ILE A 301 -10.65 -11.63 -17.67
C ILE A 301 -9.81 -10.84 -16.67
N GLU A 302 -9.55 -9.59 -16.97
CA GLU A 302 -8.79 -8.70 -16.10
C GLU A 302 -9.51 -7.38 -15.91
N ALA A 303 -9.72 -6.99 -14.65
CA ALA A 303 -10.15 -5.65 -14.27
C ALA A 303 -9.09 -5.00 -13.37
N MET A 304 -8.84 -3.72 -13.57
CA MET A 304 -7.90 -2.97 -12.73
C MET A 304 -8.53 -1.63 -12.37
N THR A 305 -8.74 -1.38 -11.08
CA THR A 305 -9.24 -0.08 -10.61
C THR A 305 -8.21 1.01 -10.89
N GLY A 306 -8.69 2.21 -11.20
CA GLY A 306 -7.89 3.42 -11.34
C GLY A 306 -7.58 4.05 -9.97
N PHE A 307 -6.56 4.90 -9.94
CA PHE A 307 -6.35 5.78 -8.78
C PHE A 307 -7.46 6.84 -8.79
N GLY A 308 -8.11 7.07 -7.66
CA GLY A 308 -9.21 8.05 -7.58
C GLY A 308 -10.61 7.51 -7.91
N ASP A 309 -10.74 6.27 -8.38
CA ASP A 309 -12.05 5.67 -8.73
C ASP A 309 -12.99 5.64 -7.52
N VAL A 310 -12.46 5.23 -6.37
CA VAL A 310 -13.16 5.30 -5.09
C VAL A 310 -12.83 6.64 -4.43
N GLN A 311 -13.79 7.55 -4.44
CA GLN A 311 -13.64 8.93 -3.96
C GLN A 311 -13.63 9.06 -2.43
N SER A 312 -13.95 7.99 -1.68
CA SER A 312 -13.99 8.07 -0.23
C SER A 312 -12.61 8.41 0.34
N SER A 313 -12.56 9.40 1.23
CA SER A 313 -11.36 9.72 2.03
C SER A 313 -10.98 8.59 2.97
N ILE A 314 -11.95 7.73 3.30
CA ILE A 314 -11.83 6.52 4.11
C ILE A 314 -11.72 5.31 3.19
N SER A 315 -11.04 4.26 3.64
CA SER A 315 -11.02 2.97 2.96
C SER A 315 -12.41 2.30 2.98
N THR A 316 -12.89 1.87 1.82
CA THR A 316 -14.17 1.13 1.72
C THR A 316 -13.87 -0.36 1.60
N PRO A 317 -14.28 -1.20 2.58
CA PRO A 317 -14.14 -2.65 2.45
C PRO A 317 -15.07 -3.15 1.33
N ALA A 318 -14.55 -4.00 0.47
CA ALA A 318 -15.31 -4.76 -0.50
C ALA A 318 -15.22 -6.22 -0.10
N ASP A 319 -16.37 -6.84 0.15
CA ASP A 319 -16.49 -8.23 0.62
C ASP A 319 -16.78 -9.19 -0.52
N ASN A 320 -17.36 -8.70 -1.62
CA ASN A 320 -17.76 -9.53 -2.74
C ASN A 320 -17.49 -8.85 -4.09
N ILE A 321 -17.12 -9.68 -5.05
CA ILE A 321 -17.03 -9.31 -6.47
C ILE A 321 -17.95 -10.19 -7.31
N ALA A 322 -18.44 -9.64 -8.42
CA ALA A 322 -19.17 -10.39 -9.43
C ALA A 322 -18.85 -9.86 -10.82
N LEU A 323 -18.82 -10.74 -11.81
CA LEU A 323 -18.70 -10.38 -13.22
C LEU A 323 -20.08 -10.15 -13.81
N ILE A 324 -20.22 -9.09 -14.61
CA ILE A 324 -21.48 -8.72 -15.25
C ILE A 324 -21.25 -8.64 -16.76
N PHE A 325 -22.06 -9.39 -17.49
CA PHE A 325 -22.09 -9.39 -18.96
C PHE A 325 -23.44 -8.89 -19.48
N SER A 326 -23.46 -8.46 -20.74
CA SER A 326 -24.67 -7.99 -21.44
C SER A 326 -25.36 -6.80 -20.75
N ALA A 327 -24.62 -6.04 -19.96
CA ALA A 327 -25.12 -4.83 -19.32
C ALA A 327 -25.12 -3.63 -20.28
N LYS A 328 -26.03 -2.69 -20.06
CA LYS A 328 -26.13 -1.44 -20.81
C LYS A 328 -25.74 -0.26 -19.92
N LEU A 329 -25.05 0.71 -20.49
CA LEU A 329 -24.75 1.96 -19.80
C LEU A 329 -26.01 2.82 -19.68
N ALA A 330 -26.16 3.53 -18.56
CA ALA A 330 -27.20 4.54 -18.43
C ALA A 330 -26.99 5.66 -19.49
N PRO A 331 -28.07 6.29 -20.00
CA PRO A 331 -27.97 7.28 -21.09
C PRO A 331 -27.08 8.49 -20.79
N SER A 332 -26.88 8.81 -19.50
CA SER A 332 -26.07 9.93 -19.03
C SER A 332 -24.56 9.65 -19.00
N VAL A 333 -24.15 8.39 -19.19
CA VAL A 333 -22.76 7.97 -19.02
C VAL A 333 -22.05 7.97 -20.38
N PRO A 334 -20.90 8.66 -20.51
CA PRO A 334 -20.15 8.66 -21.76
C PRO A 334 -19.58 7.28 -22.06
N ALA A 335 -19.61 6.89 -23.34
CA ALA A 335 -18.98 5.67 -23.81
C ALA A 335 -17.47 5.70 -23.49
N GLY A 336 -16.96 4.58 -22.96
CA GLY A 336 -15.55 4.44 -22.59
C GLY A 336 -15.20 4.84 -21.14
N ARG A 337 -16.17 5.32 -20.34
CA ARG A 337 -15.95 5.54 -18.91
C ARG A 337 -15.61 4.20 -18.24
N LEU A 338 -14.49 4.18 -17.54
CA LEU A 338 -13.89 2.96 -17.00
C LEU A 338 -14.46 2.54 -15.64
N TRP A 339 -14.79 3.51 -14.79
CA TRP A 339 -15.41 3.31 -13.48
C TRP A 339 -16.80 3.96 -13.45
N LEU A 340 -17.79 3.18 -13.02
CA LEU A 340 -19.18 3.57 -12.92
C LEU A 340 -19.67 3.55 -11.48
N ALA A 341 -20.46 4.57 -11.13
CA ALA A 341 -21.14 4.65 -9.85
C ALA A 341 -22.35 3.68 -9.78
N PRO A 342 -22.88 3.41 -8.59
CA PRO A 342 -24.13 2.65 -8.46
C PRO A 342 -25.27 3.29 -9.28
N GLY A 343 -25.99 2.48 -10.06
CA GLY A 343 -27.09 2.95 -10.92
C GLY A 343 -26.69 3.46 -12.31
N GLU A 344 -25.39 3.58 -12.60
CA GLU A 344 -24.90 3.95 -13.94
C GLU A 344 -24.80 2.75 -14.91
N LEU A 345 -24.86 1.53 -14.38
CA LEU A 345 -24.95 0.28 -15.14
C LEU A 345 -26.37 -0.29 -14.99
N LEU A 346 -27.05 -0.46 -16.13
CA LEU A 346 -28.42 -0.96 -16.22
C LEU A 346 -28.43 -2.35 -16.84
N GLU A 347 -29.34 -3.20 -16.38
CA GLU A 347 -29.44 -4.60 -16.82
C GLU A 347 -28.12 -5.38 -16.58
N GLY A 348 -28.03 -6.60 -17.11
CA GLY A 348 -26.83 -7.43 -17.05
C GLY A 348 -27.03 -8.71 -16.26
N VAL A 349 -26.27 -9.73 -16.65
CA VAL A 349 -26.28 -11.05 -16.02
C VAL A 349 -25.04 -11.16 -15.15
N GLU A 350 -25.24 -11.41 -13.85
CA GLU A 350 -24.17 -11.60 -12.90
C GLU A 350 -23.72 -13.06 -12.86
N ILE A 351 -22.40 -13.27 -12.92
CA ILE A 351 -21.76 -14.57 -12.80
C ILE A 351 -20.52 -14.46 -11.91
N ALA A 352 -19.96 -15.61 -11.52
CA ALA A 352 -18.69 -15.71 -10.82
C ALA A 352 -18.64 -14.87 -9.53
N LYS A 353 -19.75 -14.89 -8.76
CA LYS A 353 -19.80 -14.20 -7.48
C LYS A 353 -18.82 -14.85 -6.51
N LYS A 354 -17.83 -14.09 -6.03
CA LYS A 354 -16.83 -14.58 -5.07
C LYS A 354 -16.61 -13.59 -3.93
N PRO A 355 -16.37 -14.11 -2.71
CA PRO A 355 -15.92 -13.27 -1.62
C PRO A 355 -14.48 -12.79 -1.88
N ILE A 356 -14.21 -11.54 -1.55
CA ILE A 356 -12.90 -10.91 -1.59
C ILE A 356 -12.69 -10.13 -0.29
N GLU A 357 -11.48 -10.13 0.24
CA GLU A 357 -11.10 -9.26 1.35
C GLU A 357 -10.29 -8.08 0.78
N ALA A 358 -10.95 -7.21 0.02
CA ALA A 358 -10.31 -6.05 -0.59
C ALA A 358 -10.68 -4.77 0.17
N VAL A 359 -9.71 -3.89 0.33
CA VAL A 359 -9.92 -2.60 0.99
C VAL A 359 -9.65 -1.51 -0.03
N LEU A 360 -10.72 -1.06 -0.69
CA LEU A 360 -10.64 -0.07 -1.76
C LEU A 360 -10.24 1.30 -1.21
N ARG A 361 -9.27 1.92 -1.86
CA ARG A 361 -8.70 3.21 -1.45
C ARG A 361 -8.38 4.05 -2.68
N ARG A 362 -8.40 5.37 -2.51
CA ARG A 362 -8.04 6.32 -3.56
C ARG A 362 -6.62 6.12 -4.11
N SER A 363 -5.67 5.74 -3.25
CA SER A 363 -4.23 5.58 -3.54
C SER A 363 -3.80 4.16 -3.89
N VAL A 364 -4.72 3.20 -3.91
CA VAL A 364 -4.44 1.78 -4.18
C VAL A 364 -5.24 1.31 -5.39
N ARG A 365 -4.57 0.68 -6.36
CA ARG A 365 -5.23 -0.05 -7.44
C ARG A 365 -5.42 -1.51 -7.07
N GLU A 366 -6.61 -2.02 -7.26
CA GLU A 366 -6.91 -3.44 -7.15
C GLU A 366 -6.90 -4.02 -8.57
N GLN A 367 -5.96 -4.90 -8.87
CA GLN A 367 -5.95 -5.71 -10.08
C GLN A 367 -6.59 -7.06 -9.76
N ILE A 368 -7.65 -7.38 -10.49
CA ILE A 368 -8.40 -8.62 -10.34
C ILE A 368 -8.27 -9.39 -11.65
N LYS A 369 -7.64 -10.56 -11.57
CA LYS A 369 -7.47 -11.48 -12.69
C LYS A 369 -8.34 -12.70 -12.44
N ILE A 370 -9.18 -13.03 -13.41
CA ILE A 370 -10.11 -14.14 -13.32
C ILE A 370 -9.83 -15.04 -14.53
N ILE A 371 -9.53 -16.31 -14.24
CA ILE A 371 -9.54 -17.37 -15.23
C ILE A 371 -10.90 -18.05 -15.15
N LEU A 372 -11.71 -17.85 -16.19
CA LEU A 372 -13.00 -18.52 -16.33
C LEU A 372 -12.81 -19.78 -17.17
N LYS A 373 -13.03 -20.94 -16.56
CA LYS A 373 -13.01 -22.24 -17.23
C LYS A 373 -14.44 -22.65 -17.58
N VAL A 374 -14.64 -23.27 -18.73
CA VAL A 374 -15.96 -23.59 -19.28
C VAL A 374 -16.20 -25.08 -19.40
#